data_AF-Q64DC1-F1
#
_entry.id   AF-Q64DC1-F1
#
_cell.length_a   1.000
_cell.length_b   1.000
_cell.length_c   1.000
_cell.angle_alpha   90.00
_cell.angle_beta   90.00
_cell.angle_gamma   90.00
#
_symmetry.space_group_name_H-M   'P 1'
#
loop_
_entity.id
_entity.type
_entity.pdbx_description
1 polymer ?
#
loop_
_entity_poly.entity_id
_entity_poly.type
_entity_poly.pdbx_seq_one_letter_code
_entity_poly.pdbx_strand_id
1 'polypeptide(L)'
;MLTGKPGRPKKTLKKGVTVRVKNKGSQTHKKGRKKPKYQTTCPQHPETSNNISDKETHANHVEANNSAMRRKCSAYRRKTNTYAKSETGLQRILNVYWVIHNFLRVHFTTKEVPAVSLGLIESGLVSEELFSIQCM
;
A
#
# COMPACT_ATOMS: atom_id res chain seq x y z
N MET A 1 32.60 -40.40 11.18
CA MET A 1 31.14 -40.53 11.40
C MET A 1 30.43 -39.52 10.51
N LEU A 2 29.65 -39.97 9.52
CA LEU A 2 28.83 -39.09 8.67
C LEU A 2 27.62 -38.63 9.50
N THR A 3 27.51 -37.34 9.78
CA THR A 3 26.49 -36.75 10.66
C THR A 3 25.06 -36.78 10.09
N GLY A 4 24.85 -37.33 8.90
CA GLY A 4 23.53 -37.44 8.24
C GLY A 4 22.87 -36.10 7.89
N LYS A 5 23.51 -34.98 8.22
CA LYS A 5 22.98 -33.64 7.97
C LYS A 5 23.31 -33.22 6.53
N PRO A 6 22.36 -32.61 5.80
CA PRO A 6 22.64 -32.08 4.47
C PRO A 6 23.80 -31.07 4.54
N GLY A 7 24.80 -31.23 3.67
CA GLY A 7 26.02 -30.42 3.71
C GLY A 7 25.81 -28.92 3.50
N ARG A 8 24.72 -28.53 2.81
CA ARG A 8 24.33 -27.13 2.63
C ARG A 8 23.14 -26.79 3.52
N PRO A 9 23.20 -25.74 4.35
CA PRO A 9 22.03 -25.28 5.10
C PRO A 9 20.90 -24.85 4.14
N LYS A 10 19.65 -25.11 4.55
CA LYS A 10 18.46 -24.74 3.79
C LYS A 10 18.45 -23.22 3.58
N LYS A 11 18.12 -22.75 2.38
CA LYS A 11 17.93 -21.31 2.13
C LYS A 11 16.67 -20.85 2.87
N THR A 12 16.86 -20.11 3.96
CA THR A 12 15.79 -19.49 4.76
C THR A 12 15.90 -17.96 4.70
N LEU A 13 14.87 -17.27 5.18
CA LEU A 13 14.95 -15.83 5.45
C LEU A 13 15.99 -15.54 6.57
N LYS A 14 16.43 -14.28 6.66
CA LYS A 14 17.28 -13.82 7.77
C LYS A 14 16.53 -13.90 9.10
N LYS A 15 17.26 -14.10 10.20
CA LYS A 15 16.68 -14.08 11.56
C LYS A 15 15.91 -12.78 11.79
N GLY A 16 14.71 -12.88 12.37
CA GLY A 16 13.80 -11.76 12.61
C GLY A 16 13.03 -11.26 11.38
N VAL A 17 13.28 -11.80 10.18
CA VAL A 17 12.57 -11.41 8.96
C VAL A 17 11.47 -12.42 8.65
N THR A 18 10.25 -11.90 8.59
CA THR A 18 9.05 -12.67 8.25
C THR A 18 8.36 -12.02 7.05
N VAL A 19 8.11 -12.81 6.01
CA VAL A 19 7.44 -12.36 4.79
C VAL A 19 6.20 -13.22 4.56
N ARG A 20 5.05 -12.55 4.35
CA ARG A 20 3.83 -13.19 3.87
C ARG A 20 3.35 -12.48 2.61
N VAL A 21 2.97 -13.27 1.62
CA VAL A 21 2.42 -12.78 0.35
C VAL A 21 0.92 -12.98 0.37
N LYS A 22 0.17 -11.92 0.07
CA LYS A 22 -1.26 -12.02 -0.21
C LYS A 22 -1.46 -12.55 -1.63
N ASN A 23 -2.02 -13.75 -1.75
CA ASN A 23 -2.44 -14.29 -3.04
C ASN A 23 -3.66 -13.48 -3.52
N LYS A 24 -3.48 -12.65 -4.55
CA LYS A 24 -4.51 -11.79 -5.15
C LYS A 24 -5.03 -12.40 -6.46
N GLY A 25 -6.28 -12.05 -6.81
CA GLY A 25 -6.93 -12.48 -8.05
C GLY A 25 -7.75 -13.77 -7.92
N SER A 26 -8.63 -14.00 -8.89
CA SER A 26 -9.43 -15.22 -8.96
C SER A 26 -8.53 -16.42 -9.30
N GLN A 27 -8.70 -17.52 -8.56
CA GLN A 27 -8.02 -18.78 -8.81
C GLN A 27 -8.89 -19.80 -9.53
N THR A 28 -10.14 -19.44 -9.90
CA THR A 28 -11.12 -20.35 -10.49
C THR A 28 -10.60 -21.04 -11.76
N HIS A 29 -9.87 -20.30 -12.60
CA HIS A 29 -9.29 -20.84 -13.85
C HIS A 29 -7.80 -21.20 -13.72
N LYS A 30 -7.25 -21.25 -12.49
CA LYS A 30 -5.84 -21.61 -12.28
C LYS A 30 -5.73 -23.10 -11.94
N LYS A 31 -4.81 -23.78 -12.62
CA LYS A 31 -4.55 -25.21 -12.41
C LYS A 31 -3.98 -25.46 -11.01
N GLY A 32 -4.49 -26.48 -10.32
CA GLY A 32 -4.02 -26.92 -9.00
C GLY A 32 -4.92 -26.51 -7.84
N ARG A 33 -4.50 -26.87 -6.61
CA ARG A 33 -5.26 -26.58 -5.39
C ARG A 33 -5.35 -25.07 -5.15
N LYS A 34 -6.51 -24.60 -4.70
CA LYS A 34 -6.73 -23.23 -4.24
C LYS A 34 -5.69 -22.89 -3.17
N LYS A 35 -4.87 -21.87 -3.43
CA LYS A 35 -3.86 -21.39 -2.48
C LYS A 35 -4.55 -20.64 -1.35
N PRO A 36 -4.00 -20.70 -0.12
CA PRO A 36 -4.50 -19.88 0.98
C PRO A 36 -4.37 -18.39 0.63
N LYS A 37 -5.23 -17.56 1.25
CA LYS A 37 -5.25 -16.10 1.01
C LYS A 37 -3.89 -15.44 1.29
N TYR A 38 -3.18 -15.93 2.32
CA TYR A 38 -1.83 -15.53 2.66
C TYR A 38 -0.92 -16.76 2.63
N GLN A 39 0.28 -16.60 2.06
CA GLN A 39 1.26 -17.68 1.95
C GLN A 39 2.67 -17.14 2.18
N THR A 40 3.49 -17.95 2.85
CA THR A 40 4.93 -17.72 2.96
C THR A 40 5.65 -18.41 1.81
N THR A 41 6.36 -17.64 0.98
CA THR A 41 7.04 -18.14 -0.22
C THR A 41 8.40 -18.77 0.10
N CYS A 42 9.08 -18.27 1.12
CA CYS A 42 10.41 -18.74 1.56
C CYS A 42 10.33 -19.29 2.99
N PRO A 43 10.92 -20.46 3.29
CA PRO A 43 10.99 -20.99 4.65
C PRO A 43 11.60 -19.95 5.60
N GLN A 44 10.96 -19.75 6.76
CA GLN A 44 11.47 -18.85 7.80
C GLN A 44 12.70 -19.44 8.48
N HIS A 45 13.48 -18.56 9.09
CA HIS A 45 14.59 -18.97 9.96
C HIS A 45 14.01 -19.70 11.19
N PRO A 46 14.61 -20.81 11.64
CA PRO A 46 14.09 -21.61 12.76
C PRO A 46 13.98 -20.82 14.08
N GLU A 47 14.82 -19.80 14.26
CA GLU A 47 14.82 -18.94 15.46
C GLU A 47 13.92 -17.69 15.38
N THR A 48 13.19 -17.50 14.27
CA THR A 48 12.26 -16.35 14.14
C THR A 48 10.91 -16.73 14.74
N SER A 49 10.35 -15.86 15.60
CA SER A 49 9.00 -16.04 16.14
C SER A 49 7.92 -15.77 15.06
N ASN A 50 6.90 -16.62 15.01
CA ASN A 50 5.93 -16.68 13.90
C ASN A 50 4.60 -15.97 14.21
N ASN A 51 4.62 -14.91 15.01
CA ASN A 51 3.39 -14.25 15.43
C ASN A 51 3.09 -13.00 14.60
N ILE A 52 2.84 -13.17 13.29
CA ILE A 52 2.26 -12.10 12.47
C ILE A 52 0.78 -12.40 12.30
N SER A 53 -0.06 -11.51 12.80
CA SER A 53 -1.51 -11.66 12.65
C SER A 53 -1.94 -11.40 11.19
N ASP A 54 -3.07 -11.99 10.78
CA ASP A 54 -3.66 -11.68 9.49
C ASP A 54 -4.00 -10.20 9.32
N LYS A 55 -4.29 -9.49 10.43
CA LYS A 55 -4.53 -8.04 10.47
C LYS A 55 -3.27 -7.25 10.09
N GLU A 56 -2.10 -7.69 10.51
CA GLU A 56 -0.81 -7.07 10.18
C GLU A 56 -0.37 -7.36 8.73
N THR A 57 -0.94 -8.40 8.10
CA THR A 57 -0.61 -8.78 6.71
C THR A 57 -1.45 -8.05 5.66
N HIS A 58 -2.26 -7.07 6.06
CA HIS A 58 -3.09 -6.34 5.09
C HIS A 58 -2.21 -5.54 4.12
N ALA A 59 -2.60 -5.58 2.84
CA ALA A 59 -2.01 -4.72 1.82
C ALA A 59 -2.22 -3.27 2.29
N ASN A 60 -1.12 -2.63 2.68
CA ASN A 60 -1.07 -1.36 3.37
C ASN A 60 -2.03 -0.37 2.69
N HIS A 61 -2.95 0.22 3.44
CA HIS A 61 -3.85 1.28 2.94
C HIS A 61 -3.03 2.37 2.22
N VAL A 62 -1.82 2.64 2.73
CA VAL A 62 -0.82 3.50 2.11
C VAL A 62 -0.40 3.02 0.73
N GLU A 63 -0.17 1.73 0.52
CA GLU A 63 0.25 1.18 -0.77
C GLU A 63 -0.87 1.26 -1.82
N ALA A 64 -2.13 1.06 -1.39
CA ALA A 64 -3.29 1.24 -2.25
C ALA A 64 -3.43 2.72 -2.68
N ASN A 65 -3.27 3.65 -1.73
CA ASN A 65 -3.30 5.09 -2.00
C ASN A 65 -2.15 5.52 -2.92
N ASN A 66 -0.91 5.12 -2.61
CA ASN A 66 0.28 5.40 -3.41
C ASN A 66 0.14 4.85 -4.83
N SER A 67 -0.38 3.63 -4.97
CA SER A 67 -0.66 3.04 -6.28
C SER A 67 -1.68 3.86 -7.07
N ALA A 68 -2.75 4.35 -6.43
CA ALA A 68 -3.74 5.19 -7.07
C ALA A 68 -3.16 6.56 -7.50
N MET A 69 -2.41 7.20 -6.62
CA MET A 69 -1.71 8.46 -6.90
C MET A 69 -0.75 8.30 -8.09
N ARG A 70 0.06 7.24 -8.13
CA ARG A 70 0.97 6.95 -9.26
C ARG A 70 0.24 6.71 -10.58
N ARG A 71 -0.96 6.13 -10.56
CA ARG A 71 -1.78 5.96 -11.77
C ARG A 71 -2.29 7.30 -12.30
N LYS A 72 -2.76 8.19 -11.41
CA LYS A 72 -3.19 9.55 -11.79
C LYS A 72 -2.01 10.37 -12.33
N CYS A 73 -0.84 10.27 -11.70
CA CYS A 73 0.39 10.93 -12.16
C CYS A 73 1.15 10.12 -13.23
N SER A 74 0.48 9.28 -14.02
CA SER A 74 1.14 8.41 -15.00
C SER A 74 1.84 9.20 -16.11
N ALA A 75 1.33 10.38 -16.47
CA ALA A 75 1.97 11.30 -17.41
C ALA A 75 3.38 11.71 -16.96
N TYR A 76 3.56 11.97 -15.66
CA TYR A 76 4.85 12.34 -15.08
C TYR A 76 5.81 11.15 -14.91
N ARG A 77 5.29 9.91 -14.91
CA ARG A 77 6.10 8.69 -14.79
C ARG A 77 6.73 8.25 -16.11
N ARG A 78 6.05 8.48 -17.25
CA ARG A 78 6.53 8.02 -18.57
C ARG A 78 7.78 8.80 -18.97
N LYS A 79 8.68 8.21 -19.77
CA LYS A 79 9.90 8.89 -20.25
C LYS A 79 9.63 9.86 -21.40
N THR A 80 8.55 9.66 -22.16
CA THR A 80 8.14 10.50 -23.29
C THR A 80 7.77 11.91 -22.85
N ASN A 81 8.02 12.92 -23.69
CA ASN A 81 7.64 14.32 -23.44
C ASN A 81 8.20 14.88 -22.11
N THR A 82 9.52 14.79 -21.93
CA THR A 82 10.21 15.31 -20.74
C THR A 82 10.11 16.82 -20.63
N TYR A 83 10.15 17.54 -21.76
CA TYR A 83 10.13 19.00 -21.78
C TYR A 83 8.80 19.60 -21.28
N ALA A 84 7.67 18.88 -21.40
CA ALA A 84 6.38 19.32 -20.86
C ALA A 84 6.17 18.92 -19.39
N LYS A 85 7.11 18.20 -18.76
CA LYS A 85 7.01 17.84 -17.34
C LYS A 85 7.75 18.89 -16.52
N SER A 86 7.00 19.63 -15.72
CA SER A 86 7.57 20.50 -14.70
C SER A 86 7.37 19.92 -13.30
N GLU A 87 8.35 20.14 -12.43
CA GLU A 87 8.24 19.82 -11.01
C GLU A 87 7.10 20.59 -10.37
N THR A 88 6.93 21.87 -10.75
CA THR A 88 5.81 22.72 -10.30
C THR A 88 4.46 22.14 -10.68
N GLY A 89 4.32 21.61 -11.90
CA GLY A 89 3.11 20.96 -12.37
C GLY A 89 2.81 19.66 -11.62
N LEU A 90 3.84 18.85 -11.36
CA LEU A 90 3.71 17.63 -10.55
C LEU A 90 3.27 17.98 -9.12
N GLN A 91 3.95 18.93 -8.48
CA GLN A 91 3.63 19.35 -7.11
C GLN A 91 2.21 19.89 -7.00
N ARG A 92 1.75 20.67 -7.99
CA ARG A 92 0.36 21.15 -8.05
C ARG A 92 -0.66 20.00 -8.04
N ILE A 93 -0.45 18.98 -8.87
CA ILE A 93 -1.35 17.82 -8.94
C ILE A 93 -1.31 16.99 -7.65
N LEU A 94 -0.11 16.82 -7.07
CA LEU A 94 0.04 16.17 -5.78
C LEU A 94 -0.74 16.93 -4.71
N ASN A 95 -0.55 18.24 -4.58
CA ASN A 95 -1.26 19.07 -3.60
C ASN A 95 -2.78 18.89 -3.72
N VAL A 96 -3.33 18.98 -4.93
CA VAL A 96 -4.77 18.75 -5.17
C VAL A 96 -5.20 17.35 -4.74
N TYR A 97 -4.40 16.33 -5.04
CA TYR A 97 -4.69 14.95 -4.62
C TYR A 97 -4.72 14.81 -3.10
N TRP A 98 -3.74 15.41 -2.40
CA TRP A 98 -3.63 15.39 -0.95
C TRP A 98 -4.80 16.13 -0.29
N VAL A 99 -5.19 17.29 -0.81
CA VAL A 99 -6.35 18.05 -0.31
C VAL A 99 -7.63 17.21 -0.45
N ILE A 100 -7.88 16.66 -1.64
CA ILE A 100 -9.09 15.85 -1.88
C ILE A 100 -9.10 14.60 -0.99
N HIS A 101 -7.97 13.91 -0.85
CA HIS A 101 -7.91 12.68 -0.07
C HIS A 101 -8.11 12.93 1.43
N ASN A 102 -7.51 13.99 1.97
CA ASN A 102 -7.47 14.24 3.41
C ASN A 102 -8.62 15.09 3.93
N PHE A 103 -9.32 15.85 3.10
CA PHE A 103 -10.33 16.81 3.57
C PHE A 103 -11.72 16.61 2.96
N LEU A 104 -11.82 16.13 1.71
CA LEU A 104 -13.11 16.00 1.01
C LEU A 104 -13.61 14.55 0.93
N ARG A 105 -12.72 13.63 0.58
CA ARG A 105 -13.12 12.28 0.18
C ARG A 105 -13.28 11.37 1.39
N VAL A 106 -14.53 11.10 1.72
CA VAL A 106 -14.90 10.08 2.72
C VAL A 106 -14.31 8.72 2.35
N HIS A 107 -13.60 8.11 3.28
CA HIS A 107 -13.02 6.80 3.08
C HIS A 107 -14.08 5.70 3.17
N PHE A 108 -14.00 4.71 2.27
CA PHE A 108 -15.06 3.70 2.13
C PHE A 108 -15.27 2.86 3.39
N THR A 109 -14.21 2.55 4.13
CA THR A 109 -14.26 1.68 5.32
C THR A 109 -14.62 2.44 6.59
N THR A 110 -13.96 3.57 6.83
CA THR A 110 -14.12 4.34 8.07
C THR A 110 -15.32 5.27 8.03
N LYS A 111 -15.89 5.52 6.82
CA LYS A 111 -16.99 6.48 6.60
C LYS A 111 -16.68 7.90 7.04
N GLU A 112 -15.41 8.18 7.29
CA GLU A 112 -14.87 9.47 7.68
C GLU A 112 -13.73 9.85 6.74
N VAL A 113 -13.44 11.14 6.73
CA VAL A 113 -12.29 11.69 6.03
C VAL A 113 -11.03 11.52 6.91
N PRO A 114 -9.82 11.30 6.35
CA PRO A 114 -8.61 11.14 7.15
C PRO A 114 -8.34 12.25 8.17
N ALA A 115 -8.58 13.53 7.83
CA ALA A 115 -8.38 14.63 8.77
C ALA A 115 -9.33 14.57 9.99
N VAL A 116 -10.56 14.08 9.81
CA VAL A 116 -11.51 13.85 10.91
C VAL A 116 -11.03 12.71 11.80
N SER A 117 -10.63 11.58 11.21
CA SER A 117 -10.11 10.44 11.95
C SER A 117 -8.83 10.76 12.73
N LEU A 118 -8.07 11.78 12.31
CA LEU A 118 -6.90 12.30 13.01
C LEU A 118 -7.25 13.35 14.08
N GLY A 119 -8.50 13.81 14.15
CA GLY A 119 -8.94 14.86 15.07
C GLY A 119 -8.49 16.28 14.70
N LEU A 120 -8.13 16.52 13.43
CA LEU A 120 -7.72 17.85 12.95
C LEU A 120 -8.91 18.77 12.66
N ILE A 121 -10.04 18.18 12.27
CA ILE A 121 -11.29 18.86 11.94
C ILE A 121 -12.46 18.05 12.50
N GLU A 122 -13.57 18.72 12.83
CA GLU A 122 -14.77 18.06 13.38
C GLU A 122 -15.55 17.29 12.30
N SER A 123 -15.62 17.84 11.10
CA SER A 123 -16.31 17.24 9.94
C SER A 123 -15.49 17.38 8.67
N GLY A 124 -15.74 16.52 7.68
CA GLY A 124 -15.13 16.64 6.36
C GLY A 124 -15.59 17.92 5.67
N LEU A 125 -14.71 18.53 4.87
CA LEU A 125 -15.04 19.72 4.08
C LEU A 125 -15.92 19.34 2.90
N VAL A 126 -16.79 20.27 2.48
CA VAL A 126 -17.47 20.23 1.19
C VAL A 126 -16.66 21.01 0.15
N SER A 127 -16.87 20.75 -1.14
CA SER A 127 -16.14 21.41 -2.24
C SER A 127 -16.23 22.93 -2.18
N GLU A 128 -17.40 23.44 -1.85
CA GLU A 128 -17.76 24.85 -1.75
C GLU A 128 -16.93 25.52 -0.67
N GLU A 129 -16.87 24.90 0.52
CA GLU A 129 -16.07 25.38 1.65
C GLU A 129 -14.58 25.45 1.30
N LEU A 130 -14.07 24.43 0.59
CA LEU A 130 -12.67 24.43 0.15
C LEU A 130 -12.34 25.62 -0.75
N PHE A 131 -13.23 25.96 -1.68
CA PHE A 131 -13.02 27.13 -2.55
C PHE A 131 -13.20 28.45 -1.81
N SER A 132 -14.03 28.49 -0.77
CA SER A 132 -14.21 29.68 0.08
C SER A 132 -13.00 30.00 0.95
N ILE A 133 -12.20 29.00 1.35
CA ILE A 133 -10.98 29.20 2.18
C ILE A 133 -9.95 30.10 1.51
N GLN A 134 -9.94 30.18 0.17
CA GLN A 134 -8.96 30.96 -0.60
C GLN A 134 -9.27 32.48 -0.65
N CYS A 135 -10.40 32.91 -0.08
CA CYS A 135 -10.86 34.31 -0.11
C CYS A 135 -10.53 35.14 1.14
N MET A 136 -9.65 34.65 2.03
CA MET A 136 -9.06 35.44 3.13
C MET A 136 -7.57 35.63 2.90
#